data_AF-A0A849ZSA8-F1
#
_entry.id   AF-A0A849ZSA8-F1
#
_cell.length_a   1.000
_cell.length_b   1.000
_cell.length_c   1.000
_cell.angle_alpha   90.00
_cell.angle_beta   90.00
_cell.angle_gamma   90.00
#
_symmetry.space_group_name_H-M   'P 1'
#
loop_
_entity.id
_entity.type
_entity.pdbx_description
1 polymer ?
#
loop_
_entity_poly.entity_id
_entity_poly.type
_entity_poly.pdbx_seq_one_letter_code
_entity_poly.pdbx_strand_id
1 'polypeptide(L)'
;MSARILNRDELLRLIDEAARDRRLIGPVRRGERTFYEAADRAAELDLDGPQCVYSPKAHFFPPEETLLTFERKSRSFVTHPVRHETPTALVAVRPCEIHGIRLLDHVFGAAPADEGYLARRRATFIIALDCFRPCRDEAFCGDLGTNTAHLGFDLMIRRLSDPEEGSRGAERFELTSATEDGASLLSRAGLGRTADRADLDAVRAYERSKASAFPRRLSCEADRLPEVAQRGYTSTVWERTAARCYSCGSCNLVCPTCYCFNLRDEVSLDGKSGARVREWDGCQLREFAVVAGGHNFRAAPAERLRHRVMRKASWIAQRTGLPGCVGCGRCDRACTAKISLVEILNTLAREQDHDHAGHS
;
A
#
# COMPACT_ATOMS: atom_id res chain seq x y z
N MET A 1 -8.53 18.04 -18.86
CA MET A 1 -8.87 16.60 -18.72
C MET A 1 -10.39 16.50 -18.76
N SER A 2 -10.95 15.70 -19.66
CA SER A 2 -12.40 15.51 -19.75
C SER A 2 -12.79 14.35 -18.84
N ALA A 3 -13.48 14.65 -17.73
CA ALA A 3 -14.04 13.61 -16.86
C ALA A 3 -15.15 12.86 -17.60
N ARG A 4 -15.19 11.54 -17.46
CA ARG A 4 -16.20 10.67 -18.10
C ARG A 4 -17.11 10.07 -17.05
N ILE A 5 -18.39 9.93 -17.40
CA ILE A 5 -19.41 9.30 -16.55
C ILE A 5 -19.85 8.01 -17.21
N LEU A 6 -19.66 6.90 -16.49
CA LEU A 6 -19.95 5.55 -16.94
C LEU A 6 -20.98 4.90 -15.99
N ASN A 7 -21.81 4.02 -16.54
CA ASN A 7 -22.55 3.04 -15.75
C ASN A 7 -21.69 1.79 -15.44
N ARG A 8 -22.25 0.82 -14.70
CA ARG A 8 -21.53 -0.40 -14.32
C ARG A 8 -21.03 -1.21 -15.52
N ASP A 9 -21.87 -1.45 -16.52
CA ASP A 9 -21.52 -2.26 -17.69
C ASP A 9 -20.46 -1.58 -18.57
N GLU A 10 -20.51 -0.26 -18.69
CA GLU A 10 -19.46 0.53 -19.33
C GLU A 10 -18.15 0.47 -18.55
N LEU A 11 -18.19 0.56 -17.22
CA LEU A 11 -17.00 0.47 -16.38
C LEU A 11 -16.30 -0.89 -16.54
N LEU A 12 -17.07 -1.99 -16.50
CA LEU A 12 -16.51 -3.33 -16.68
C LEU A 12 -15.87 -3.48 -18.07
N ARG A 13 -16.55 -3.02 -19.13
CA ARG A 13 -15.98 -3.02 -20.49
C ARG A 13 -14.71 -2.20 -20.62
N LEU A 14 -14.62 -1.06 -19.93
CA LEU A 14 -13.39 -0.25 -19.92
C LEU A 14 -12.23 -0.99 -19.23
N ILE A 15 -12.51 -1.71 -18.14
CA ILE A 15 -11.49 -2.51 -17.45
C ILE A 15 -11.00 -3.65 -18.36
N ASP A 16 -11.91 -4.34 -19.04
CA ASP A 16 -11.56 -5.38 -20.03
C ASP A 16 -10.73 -4.79 -21.19
N GLU A 17 -11.07 -3.59 -21.67
CA GLU A 17 -10.29 -2.87 -22.69
C GLU A 17 -8.87 -2.54 -22.20
N ALA A 18 -8.71 -2.13 -20.93
CA ALA A 18 -7.40 -1.88 -20.33
C ALA A 18 -6.53 -3.15 -20.26
N ALA A 19 -7.20 -4.29 -20.08
CA ALA A 19 -6.62 -5.62 -19.97
C ALA A 19 -6.42 -6.35 -21.32
N ARG A 20 -6.85 -5.79 -22.46
CA ARG A 20 -6.76 -6.49 -23.76
C ARG A 20 -5.36 -7.10 -24.03
N ASP A 21 -4.30 -6.33 -23.76
CA ASP A 21 -2.91 -6.71 -23.97
C ASP A 21 -2.13 -6.79 -22.64
N ARG A 22 -2.83 -6.94 -21.51
CA ARG A 22 -2.25 -6.94 -20.17
C ARG A 22 -2.89 -8.03 -19.33
N ARG A 23 -2.12 -8.64 -18.43
CA ARG A 23 -2.71 -9.47 -17.38
C ARG A 23 -3.61 -8.60 -16.50
N LEU A 24 -4.87 -8.98 -16.35
CA LEU A 24 -5.79 -8.31 -15.42
C LEU A 24 -5.53 -8.80 -14.00
N ILE A 25 -5.23 -7.87 -13.10
CA ILE A 25 -5.10 -8.12 -11.66
C ILE A 25 -6.05 -7.19 -10.93
N GLY A 26 -6.87 -7.70 -10.02
CA GLY A 26 -7.79 -6.89 -9.24
C GLY A 26 -8.29 -7.60 -7.99
N PRO A 27 -9.19 -6.98 -7.23
CA PRO A 27 -9.76 -7.59 -6.04
C PRO A 27 -10.62 -8.80 -6.44
N VAL A 28 -10.23 -10.00 -6.01
CA VAL A 28 -11.00 -11.22 -6.19
C VAL A 28 -11.32 -11.82 -4.83
N ARG A 29 -12.59 -12.18 -4.63
CA ARG A 29 -13.07 -12.74 -3.37
C ARG A 29 -12.79 -14.24 -3.27
N ARG A 30 -12.22 -14.65 -2.15
CA ARG A 30 -11.92 -16.03 -1.73
C ARG A 30 -12.52 -16.24 -0.34
N GLY A 31 -13.72 -16.81 -0.30
CA GLY A 31 -14.51 -16.91 0.94
C GLY A 31 -14.85 -15.52 1.49
N GLU A 32 -14.49 -15.25 2.73
CA GLU A 32 -14.74 -13.96 3.42
C GLU A 32 -13.65 -12.90 3.17
N ARG A 33 -12.62 -13.23 2.39
CA ARG A 33 -11.46 -12.37 2.17
C ARG A 33 -11.30 -12.02 0.70
N THR A 34 -10.69 -10.88 0.43
CA THR A 34 -10.43 -10.39 -0.93
C THR A 34 -8.92 -10.21 -1.11
N PHE A 35 -8.42 -10.55 -2.30
CA PHE A 35 -6.99 -10.53 -2.64
C PHE A 35 -6.78 -9.91 -4.02
N TYR A 36 -5.64 -9.28 -4.26
CA TYR A 36 -5.25 -8.86 -5.60
C TYR A 36 -4.76 -10.07 -6.40
N GLU A 37 -5.64 -10.67 -7.19
CA GLU A 37 -5.39 -11.89 -7.96
C GLU A 37 -5.70 -11.67 -9.45
N ALA A 38 -5.26 -12.62 -10.27
CA ALA A 38 -5.61 -12.66 -11.68
C ALA A 38 -7.10 -12.95 -11.86
N ALA A 39 -7.68 -12.30 -12.87
CA ALA A 39 -9.03 -12.51 -13.32
C ALA A 39 -9.01 -12.56 -14.86
N ASP A 40 -9.92 -13.31 -15.46
CA ASP A 40 -10.01 -13.37 -16.92
C ASP A 40 -10.82 -12.19 -17.48
N ARG A 41 -11.77 -11.68 -16.68
CA ARG A 41 -12.65 -10.55 -17.04
C ARG A 41 -12.95 -9.65 -15.84
N ALA A 42 -13.27 -8.39 -16.12
CA ALA A 42 -13.62 -7.38 -15.12
C ALA A 42 -14.81 -7.78 -14.24
N ALA A 43 -15.75 -8.56 -14.78
CA ALA A 43 -16.93 -9.03 -14.05
C ALA A 43 -16.59 -9.95 -12.85
N GLU A 44 -15.40 -10.54 -12.81
CA GLU A 44 -14.93 -11.38 -11.70
C GLU A 44 -14.35 -10.54 -10.55
N LEU A 45 -14.15 -9.23 -10.75
CA LEU A 45 -13.58 -8.33 -9.75
C LEU A 45 -14.63 -7.86 -8.75
N ASP A 46 -14.29 -7.98 -7.47
CA ASP A 46 -15.09 -7.53 -6.33
C ASP A 46 -14.86 -6.04 -6.06
N LEU A 47 -15.33 -5.19 -6.99
CA LEU A 47 -15.19 -3.73 -6.92
C LEU A 47 -15.98 -3.09 -5.76
N ASP A 48 -17.02 -3.78 -5.31
CA ASP A 48 -17.91 -3.40 -4.21
C ASP A 48 -17.42 -3.89 -2.84
N GLY A 49 -16.49 -4.85 -2.84
CA GLY A 49 -16.08 -5.58 -1.67
C GLY A 49 -15.11 -4.82 -0.76
N PRO A 50 -14.78 -5.44 0.39
CA PRO A 50 -13.81 -4.89 1.31
C PRO A 50 -12.42 -4.81 0.65
N GLN A 51 -11.59 -3.93 1.19
CA GLN A 51 -10.21 -3.82 0.76
C GLN A 51 -9.43 -5.14 0.92
N CYS A 52 -8.60 -5.45 -0.07
CA CYS A 52 -7.75 -6.65 -0.07
C CYS A 52 -6.88 -6.79 1.19
N VAL A 53 -6.74 -8.03 1.65
CA VAL A 53 -5.95 -8.41 2.84
C VAL A 53 -4.51 -7.93 2.72
N TYR A 54 -3.87 -8.25 1.60
CA TYR A 54 -2.55 -7.76 1.24
C TYR A 54 -2.68 -6.54 0.33
N SER A 55 -1.80 -5.56 0.52
CA SER A 55 -1.65 -4.45 -0.42
C SER A 55 -1.10 -4.92 -1.77
N PRO A 56 -1.27 -4.16 -2.86
CA PRO A 56 -0.78 -4.54 -4.18
C PRO A 56 0.75 -4.52 -4.31
N LYS A 57 1.49 -4.13 -3.25
CA LYS A 57 2.95 -4.11 -3.28
C LYS A 57 3.57 -5.43 -3.76
N ALA A 58 2.92 -6.57 -3.52
CA ALA A 58 3.37 -7.89 -3.97
C ALA A 58 3.50 -8.00 -5.50
N HIS A 59 2.79 -7.16 -6.27
CA HIS A 59 2.87 -7.14 -7.73
C HIS A 59 4.05 -6.32 -8.26
N PHE A 60 4.69 -5.52 -7.41
CA PHE A 60 5.89 -4.74 -7.73
C PHE A 60 7.14 -5.27 -7.02
N PHE A 61 6.95 -5.77 -5.80
CA PHE A 61 7.95 -6.29 -4.89
C PHE A 61 7.42 -7.61 -4.31
N PRO A 62 7.55 -8.74 -5.04
CA PRO A 62 6.94 -9.99 -4.65
C PRO A 62 7.54 -10.57 -3.36
N PRO A 63 6.79 -11.43 -2.63
CA PRO A 63 7.26 -12.04 -1.39
C PRO A 63 8.55 -12.84 -1.54
N GLU A 64 8.75 -13.45 -2.69
CA GLU A 64 9.98 -14.13 -3.08
C GLU A 64 10.30 -13.75 -4.53
N GLU A 65 11.57 -13.49 -4.83
CA GLU A 65 12.05 -13.08 -6.15
C GLU A 65 13.45 -13.62 -6.42
N THR A 66 13.63 -14.37 -7.51
CA THR A 66 14.98 -14.64 -8.01
C THR A 66 15.52 -13.39 -8.69
N LEU A 67 16.63 -12.85 -8.19
CA LEU A 67 17.27 -11.65 -8.74
C LEU A 67 18.26 -11.99 -9.87
N LEU A 68 19.02 -13.05 -9.66
CA LEU A 68 19.97 -13.58 -10.65
C LEU A 68 20.16 -15.08 -10.45
N THR A 69 20.54 -15.75 -11.52
CA THR A 69 21.13 -17.09 -11.45
C THR A 69 22.63 -16.99 -11.65
N PHE A 70 23.36 -17.99 -11.19
CA PHE A 70 24.79 -18.10 -11.45
C PHE A 70 25.16 -19.54 -11.81
N GLU A 71 26.16 -19.67 -12.68
CA GLU A 71 26.70 -20.94 -13.12
C GLU A 71 28.22 -20.89 -13.17
N ARG A 72 28.87 -22.00 -12.83
CA ARG A 72 30.32 -22.13 -12.87
C ARG A 72 30.75 -22.40 -14.30
N LYS A 73 31.57 -21.50 -14.86
CA LYS A 73 32.31 -21.72 -16.10
C LYS A 73 33.79 -21.78 -15.79
N SER A 74 34.37 -22.98 -15.88
CA SER A 74 35.78 -23.24 -15.55
C SER A 74 36.12 -22.83 -14.11
N ARG A 75 36.92 -21.77 -13.91
CA ARG A 75 37.37 -21.24 -12.61
C ARG A 75 36.60 -19.99 -12.15
N SER A 76 35.56 -19.57 -12.86
CA SER A 76 34.73 -18.42 -12.49
C SER A 76 33.24 -18.75 -12.48
N PHE A 77 32.44 -17.84 -11.91
CA PHE A 77 30.99 -17.86 -12.01
C PHE A 77 30.53 -16.80 -13.01
N VAL A 78 29.54 -17.15 -13.83
CA VAL A 78 28.83 -16.21 -14.71
C VAL A 78 27.44 -16.01 -14.12
N THR A 79 27.02 -14.76 -14.00
CA THR A 79 25.70 -14.39 -13.47
C THR A 79 24.76 -13.99 -14.61
N HIS A 80 23.49 -14.37 -14.48
CA HIS A 80 22.43 -14.00 -15.40
C HIS A 80 21.30 -13.34 -14.62
N PRO A 81 21.00 -12.05 -14.86
CA PRO A 81 19.89 -11.39 -14.18
C PRO A 81 18.56 -12.02 -14.60
N VAL A 82 17.66 -12.22 -13.65
CA VAL A 82 16.30 -12.68 -13.93
C VAL A 82 15.37 -11.48 -13.95
N ARG A 83 14.59 -11.34 -15.01
CA ARG A 83 13.62 -10.25 -15.17
C ARG A 83 12.22 -10.83 -15.39
N HIS A 84 11.26 -10.29 -14.66
CA HIS A 84 9.86 -10.66 -14.77
C HIS A 84 9.04 -9.42 -15.12
N GLU A 85 8.79 -9.24 -16.41
CA GLU A 85 8.08 -8.09 -16.96
C GLU A 85 6.85 -8.58 -17.71
N THR A 86 5.71 -8.67 -17.02
CA THR A 86 4.42 -8.99 -17.63
C THR A 86 3.56 -7.73 -17.61
N PRO A 87 3.23 -7.15 -18.77
CA PRO A 87 2.29 -6.03 -18.84
C PRO A 87 1.03 -6.36 -18.04
N THR A 88 0.68 -5.50 -17.08
CA THR A 88 -0.38 -5.78 -16.10
C THR A 88 -1.33 -4.58 -15.99
N ALA A 89 -2.64 -4.84 -16.00
CA ALA A 89 -3.66 -3.87 -15.62
C ALA A 89 -4.05 -4.16 -14.16
N LEU A 90 -3.62 -3.32 -13.23
CA LEU A 90 -3.87 -3.45 -11.81
C LEU A 90 -5.06 -2.55 -11.41
N VAL A 91 -6.16 -3.16 -10.98
CA VAL A 91 -7.46 -2.51 -10.84
C VAL A 91 -7.89 -2.41 -9.38
N ALA A 92 -8.62 -1.34 -9.08
CA ALA A 92 -9.18 -1.00 -7.76
C ALA A 92 -8.12 -0.83 -6.67
N VAL A 93 -7.01 -0.18 -7.01
CA VAL A 93 -6.02 0.25 -6.02
C VAL A 93 -6.57 1.46 -5.24
N ARG A 94 -6.60 1.38 -3.91
CA ARG A 94 -7.14 2.48 -3.09
C ARG A 94 -6.14 3.65 -2.99
N PRO A 95 -6.59 4.90 -2.78
CA PRO A 95 -5.69 6.06 -2.68
C PRO A 95 -4.55 5.88 -1.67
N CYS A 96 -4.82 5.33 -0.49
CA CYS A 96 -3.77 5.06 0.52
C CYS A 96 -2.71 4.06 0.02
N GLU A 97 -3.06 3.14 -0.87
CA GLU A 97 -2.11 2.22 -1.49
C GLU A 97 -1.33 2.88 -2.60
N ILE A 98 -1.92 3.82 -3.35
CA ILE A 98 -1.18 4.67 -4.30
C ILE A 98 -0.07 5.43 -3.58
N HIS A 99 -0.36 6.04 -2.42
CA HIS A 99 0.68 6.67 -1.59
C HIS A 99 1.74 5.65 -1.13
N GLY A 100 1.33 4.43 -0.82
CA GLY A 100 2.24 3.33 -0.52
C GLY A 100 3.18 3.00 -1.69
N ILE A 101 2.63 2.84 -2.89
CA ILE A 101 3.37 2.60 -4.13
C ILE A 101 4.34 3.75 -4.40
N ARG A 102 3.91 5.01 -4.25
CA ARG A 102 4.79 6.18 -4.43
C ARG A 102 5.98 6.20 -3.48
N LEU A 103 5.79 5.79 -2.23
CA LEU A 103 6.92 5.63 -1.31
C LEU A 103 7.86 4.51 -1.77
N LEU A 104 7.32 3.38 -2.24
CA LEU A 104 8.13 2.29 -2.77
C LEU A 104 8.88 2.73 -4.04
N ASP A 105 8.24 3.48 -4.94
CA ASP A 105 8.85 4.07 -6.14
C ASP A 105 10.04 4.96 -5.76
N HIS A 106 9.90 5.77 -4.69
CA HIS A 106 11.01 6.57 -4.17
C HIS A 106 12.14 5.71 -3.60
N VAL A 107 11.82 4.72 -2.77
CA VAL A 107 12.81 3.86 -2.10
C VAL A 107 13.58 2.99 -3.10
N PHE A 108 12.88 2.35 -4.03
CA PHE A 108 13.47 1.47 -5.04
C PHE A 108 14.02 2.22 -6.25
N GLY A 109 13.65 3.49 -6.44
CA GLY A 109 14.26 4.38 -7.43
C GLY A 109 15.52 5.10 -6.94
N ALA A 110 15.78 5.12 -5.63
CA ALA A 110 16.99 5.71 -5.07
C ALA A 110 18.24 4.90 -5.45
N ALA A 111 19.39 5.56 -5.63
CA ALA A 111 20.61 4.90 -6.07
C ALA A 111 21.23 3.98 -4.98
N PRO A 112 21.64 2.74 -5.32
CA PRO A 112 21.45 2.08 -6.60
C PRO A 112 19.99 1.63 -6.79
N ALA A 113 19.43 1.92 -7.96
CA ALA A 113 18.04 1.63 -8.26
C ALA A 113 17.77 0.12 -8.41
N ASP A 114 16.58 -0.31 -8.02
CA ASP A 114 16.11 -1.68 -8.17
C ASP A 114 15.39 -1.86 -9.51
N GLU A 115 16.13 -2.34 -10.51
CA GLU A 115 15.59 -2.50 -11.86
C GLU A 115 14.44 -3.50 -11.94
N GLY A 116 14.41 -4.53 -11.08
CA GLY A 116 13.32 -5.51 -11.06
C GLY A 116 12.00 -4.88 -10.62
N TYR A 117 12.03 -4.10 -9.53
CA TYR A 117 10.88 -3.32 -9.08
C TYR A 117 10.45 -2.31 -10.14
N LEU A 118 11.38 -1.50 -10.64
CA LEU A 118 11.07 -0.41 -11.57
C LEU A 118 10.53 -0.93 -12.91
N ALA A 119 11.04 -2.05 -13.40
CA ALA A 119 10.52 -2.67 -14.62
C ALA A 119 9.07 -3.14 -14.47
N ARG A 120 8.72 -3.81 -13.35
CA ARG A 120 7.32 -4.16 -13.04
C ARG A 120 6.45 -2.92 -12.91
N ARG A 121 6.96 -1.89 -12.23
CA ARG A 121 6.24 -0.62 -12.05
C ARG A 121 5.94 0.08 -13.37
N ARG A 122 6.89 0.10 -14.32
CA ARG A 122 6.72 0.64 -15.69
C ARG A 122 5.76 -0.19 -16.54
N ALA A 123 5.77 -1.52 -16.38
CA ALA A 123 4.89 -2.43 -17.11
C ALA A 123 3.45 -2.49 -16.56
N THR A 124 3.13 -1.75 -15.48
CA THR A 124 1.82 -1.80 -14.82
C THR A 124 1.01 -0.55 -15.07
N PHE A 125 -0.16 -0.73 -15.68
CA PHE A 125 -1.21 0.28 -15.81
C PHE A 125 -2.14 0.19 -14.58
N ILE A 126 -2.29 1.27 -13.83
CA ILE A 126 -3.01 1.30 -12.55
C ILE A 126 -4.35 2.02 -12.72
N ILE A 127 -5.43 1.29 -12.49
CA ILE A 127 -6.79 1.83 -12.35
C ILE A 127 -7.11 1.91 -10.86
N ALA A 128 -7.05 3.10 -10.29
CA ALA A 128 -7.38 3.36 -8.90
C ALA A 128 -8.90 3.39 -8.68
N LEU A 129 -9.34 2.99 -7.49
CA LEU A 129 -10.73 3.11 -7.05
C LEU A 129 -10.78 3.89 -5.74
N ASP A 130 -11.37 5.08 -5.80
CA ASP A 130 -11.51 5.97 -4.65
C ASP A 130 -12.44 5.34 -3.58
N CYS A 131 -12.26 5.79 -2.33
CA CYS A 131 -13.03 5.42 -1.16
C CYS A 131 -13.77 6.63 -0.60
N PHE A 132 -15.11 6.58 -0.62
CA PHE A 132 -15.97 7.63 -0.06
C PHE A 132 -16.14 7.50 1.46
N ARG A 133 -16.04 6.26 1.94
CA ARG A 133 -16.03 5.87 3.36
C ARG A 133 -14.77 5.05 3.65
N PRO A 134 -14.36 4.92 4.92
CA PRO A 134 -13.27 4.04 5.32
C PRO A 134 -13.47 2.64 4.77
N CYS A 135 -12.41 2.05 4.21
CA CYS A 135 -12.47 0.65 3.77
C CYS A 135 -12.58 -0.34 4.94
N ARG A 136 -12.41 0.14 6.18
CA ARG A 136 -12.50 -0.59 7.46
C ARG A 136 -12.48 0.39 8.64
N ASP A 137 -12.98 -0.06 9.79
CA ASP A 137 -13.04 0.72 11.02
C ASP A 137 -11.65 1.12 11.55
N GLU A 138 -10.63 0.29 11.30
CA GLU A 138 -9.27 0.59 11.77
C GLU A 138 -8.56 1.68 10.95
N ALA A 139 -9.13 2.13 9.83
CA ALA A 139 -8.51 3.10 8.94
C ALA A 139 -8.59 4.54 9.46
N PHE A 140 -7.47 5.26 9.38
CA PHE A 140 -7.30 6.66 9.75
C PHE A 140 -6.56 7.44 8.65
N CYS A 141 -6.65 6.98 7.39
CA CYS A 141 -5.99 7.61 6.25
C CYS A 141 -6.48 9.02 5.94
N GLY A 142 -7.67 9.40 6.43
CA GLY A 142 -8.19 10.77 6.37
C GLY A 142 -7.28 11.76 7.11
N ASP A 143 -6.93 11.49 8.37
CA ASP A 143 -6.06 12.36 9.17
C ASP A 143 -4.63 12.43 8.63
N LEU A 144 -4.19 11.42 7.89
CA LEU A 144 -2.89 11.43 7.21
C LEU A 144 -2.93 12.07 5.82
N GLY A 145 -4.10 12.52 5.33
CA GLY A 145 -4.25 13.07 3.97
C GLY A 145 -3.96 12.06 2.86
N THR A 146 -4.04 10.76 3.15
CA THR A 146 -3.73 9.67 2.19
C THR A 146 -4.99 8.96 1.70
N ASN A 147 -6.17 9.45 2.08
CA ASN A 147 -7.46 8.99 1.57
C ASN A 147 -7.76 9.54 0.16
N THR A 148 -6.99 10.47 -0.38
CA THR A 148 -7.06 10.98 -1.76
C THR A 148 -5.73 10.75 -2.48
N ALA A 149 -5.75 10.69 -3.81
CA ALA A 149 -4.53 10.64 -4.63
C ALA A 149 -4.79 11.38 -5.95
N HIS A 150 -3.79 12.14 -6.39
CA HIS A 150 -3.86 12.91 -7.65
C HIS A 150 -2.82 12.46 -8.70
N LEU A 151 -1.90 11.57 -8.30
CA LEU A 151 -0.87 11.02 -9.16
C LEU A 151 -0.41 9.65 -8.64
N GLY A 152 0.30 8.89 -9.46
CA GLY A 152 0.75 7.52 -9.16
C GLY A 152 -0.21 6.43 -9.65
N PHE A 153 -1.20 6.80 -10.46
CA PHE A 153 -2.14 5.92 -11.17
C PHE A 153 -2.37 6.47 -12.58
N ASP A 154 -3.01 5.69 -13.45
CA ASP A 154 -3.35 6.10 -14.82
C ASP A 154 -4.79 6.59 -14.92
N LEU A 155 -5.73 5.87 -14.29
CA LEU A 155 -7.14 6.23 -14.16
C LEU A 155 -7.59 6.20 -12.70
N MET A 156 -8.43 7.15 -12.31
CA MET A 156 -9.14 7.14 -11.03
C MET A 156 -10.63 6.92 -11.29
N ILE A 157 -11.21 5.94 -10.61
CA ILE A 157 -12.66 5.70 -10.56
C ILE A 157 -13.21 6.29 -9.26
N ARG A 158 -14.23 7.15 -9.36
CA ARG A 158 -15.04 7.60 -8.22
C ARG A 158 -16.47 7.14 -8.40
N ARG A 159 -17.03 6.46 -7.40
CA ARG A 159 -18.45 6.10 -7.39
C ARG A 159 -19.26 7.28 -6.86
N LEU A 160 -20.14 7.87 -7.69
CA LEU A 160 -20.92 9.05 -7.34
C LEU A 160 -22.27 8.74 -6.68
N SER A 161 -22.72 7.49 -6.70
CA SER A 161 -23.95 7.01 -6.06
C SER A 161 -23.63 6.22 -4.78
N ASP A 162 -24.33 6.48 -3.68
CA ASP A 162 -24.14 5.71 -2.44
C ASP A 162 -24.71 4.29 -2.63
N PRO A 163 -23.96 3.21 -2.30
CA PRO A 163 -24.48 1.85 -2.29
C PRO A 163 -25.74 1.67 -1.43
N GLU A 164 -25.89 2.45 -0.36
CA GLU A 164 -27.01 2.38 0.58
C GLU A 164 -28.24 3.18 0.15
N GLU A 165 -28.13 4.07 -0.85
CA GLU A 165 -29.27 4.78 -1.43
C GLU A 165 -30.21 3.87 -2.24
N GLY A 166 -29.86 2.59 -2.38
CA GLY A 166 -30.77 1.50 -2.74
C GLY A 166 -31.58 1.72 -4.00
N SER A 167 -31.14 1.17 -5.14
CA SER A 167 -31.94 0.91 -6.36
C SER A 167 -32.75 2.06 -7.00
N ARG A 168 -32.78 3.28 -6.44
CA ARG A 168 -33.56 4.41 -6.96
C ARG A 168 -32.85 5.20 -8.05
N GLY A 169 -31.55 4.98 -8.25
CA GLY A 169 -30.76 5.55 -9.34
C GLY A 169 -29.76 4.54 -9.91
N ALA A 170 -29.50 4.64 -11.22
CA ALA A 170 -28.46 3.84 -11.86
C ALA A 170 -27.07 4.18 -11.27
N GLU A 171 -26.21 3.18 -11.07
CA GLU A 171 -24.85 3.40 -10.59
C GLU A 171 -24.09 4.34 -11.55
N ARG A 172 -23.45 5.37 -10.99
CA ARG A 172 -22.64 6.32 -11.75
C ARG A 172 -21.20 6.33 -11.27
N PHE A 173 -20.29 6.17 -12.21
CA PHE A 173 -18.85 6.21 -11.98
C PHE A 173 -18.24 7.37 -12.75
N GLU A 174 -17.53 8.24 -12.05
CA GLU A 174 -16.68 9.24 -12.66
C GLU A 174 -15.29 8.69 -12.87
N LEU A 175 -14.72 9.01 -14.04
CA LEU A 175 -13.36 8.64 -14.42
C LEU A 175 -12.54 9.87 -14.79
N THR A 176 -11.43 10.04 -14.05
CA THR A 176 -10.38 11.02 -14.34
C THR A 176 -9.11 10.28 -14.77
N SER A 177 -8.47 10.73 -15.86
CA SER A 177 -7.12 10.27 -16.22
C SER A 177 -6.04 11.13 -15.56
N ALA A 178 -4.97 10.49 -15.09
CA ALA A 178 -3.79 11.15 -14.54
C ALA A 178 -2.56 11.02 -15.47
N THR A 179 -2.62 10.17 -16.48
CA THR A 179 -1.55 9.96 -17.47
C THR A 179 -2.08 10.05 -18.91
N GLU A 180 -1.17 10.21 -19.86
CA GLU A 180 -1.49 10.18 -21.30
C GLU A 180 -2.03 8.80 -21.71
N ASP A 181 -1.48 7.72 -21.19
CA ASP A 181 -1.98 6.36 -21.41
C ASP A 181 -3.42 6.20 -20.92
N GLY A 182 -3.74 6.75 -19.74
CA GLY A 182 -5.10 6.79 -19.22
C GLY A 182 -6.05 7.58 -20.13
N ALA A 183 -5.63 8.75 -20.60
CA ALA A 183 -6.43 9.57 -21.53
C ALA A 183 -6.66 8.85 -22.87
N SER A 184 -5.62 8.21 -23.40
CA SER A 184 -5.67 7.41 -24.64
C SER A 184 -6.64 6.24 -24.51
N LEU A 185 -6.62 5.51 -23.39
CA LEU A 185 -7.57 4.44 -23.12
C LEU A 185 -9.02 4.94 -23.11
N LEU A 186 -9.31 6.05 -22.42
CA LEU A 186 -10.67 6.62 -22.37
C LEU A 186 -11.15 7.05 -23.78
N SER A 187 -10.25 7.64 -24.57
CA SER A 187 -10.56 8.05 -25.95
C SER A 187 -10.82 6.85 -26.86
N ARG A 188 -9.99 5.81 -26.79
CA ARG A 188 -10.10 4.59 -27.59
C ARG A 188 -11.34 3.77 -27.24
N ALA A 189 -11.64 3.63 -25.96
CA ALA A 189 -12.80 2.88 -25.50
C ALA A 189 -14.10 3.53 -26.00
N GLY A 190 -14.13 4.87 -26.11
CA GLY A 190 -15.32 5.61 -26.54
C GLY A 190 -16.53 5.45 -25.61
N LEU A 191 -16.30 5.00 -24.37
CA LEU A 191 -17.34 4.66 -23.39
C LEU A 191 -17.72 5.84 -22.50
N GLY A 192 -18.97 5.81 -22.03
CA GLY A 192 -19.55 6.84 -21.18
C GLY A 192 -19.81 8.17 -21.88
N ARG A 193 -20.37 9.11 -21.15
CA ARG A 193 -20.57 10.50 -21.61
C ARG A 193 -19.58 11.43 -20.94
N THR A 194 -19.36 12.60 -21.53
CA THR A 194 -18.64 13.68 -20.85
C THR A 194 -19.43 14.14 -19.62
N ALA A 195 -18.73 14.37 -18.51
CA ALA A 195 -19.32 14.89 -17.28
C ALA A 195 -19.90 16.29 -17.51
N ASP A 196 -21.12 16.51 -17.05
CA ASP A 196 -21.76 17.84 -17.07
C ASP A 196 -21.51 18.58 -15.75
N ARG A 197 -22.07 19.78 -15.61
CA ARG A 197 -21.90 20.60 -14.40
C ARG A 197 -22.43 19.89 -13.15
N ALA A 198 -23.55 19.16 -13.24
CA ALA A 198 -24.15 18.46 -12.12
C ALA A 198 -23.28 17.27 -11.69
N ASP A 199 -22.65 16.56 -12.62
CA ASP A 199 -21.69 15.50 -12.29
C ASP A 199 -20.45 16.07 -11.60
N LEU A 200 -19.91 17.19 -12.09
CA LEU A 200 -18.77 17.86 -11.45
C LEU A 200 -19.12 18.36 -10.04
N ASP A 201 -20.34 18.85 -9.83
CA ASP A 201 -20.84 19.20 -8.50
C ASP A 201 -20.98 17.97 -7.60
N ALA A 202 -21.41 16.82 -8.15
CA ALA A 202 -21.46 15.55 -7.43
C ALA A 202 -20.05 15.05 -7.03
N VAL A 203 -19.04 15.19 -7.90
CA VAL A 203 -17.64 14.88 -7.55
C VAL A 203 -17.15 15.80 -6.43
N ARG A 204 -17.44 17.10 -6.49
CA ARG A 204 -17.09 18.05 -5.41
C ARG A 204 -17.79 17.71 -4.10
N ALA A 205 -19.04 17.28 -4.15
CA ALA A 205 -19.78 16.83 -2.97
C ALA A 205 -19.17 15.54 -2.39
N TYR A 206 -18.83 14.58 -3.25
CA TYR A 206 -18.13 13.35 -2.91
C TYR A 206 -16.78 13.63 -2.22
N GLU A 207 -15.97 14.54 -2.76
CA GLU A 207 -14.67 14.85 -2.16
C GLU A 207 -14.82 15.55 -0.81
N ARG A 208 -15.81 16.45 -0.66
CA ARG A 208 -16.09 17.12 0.61
C ARG A 208 -16.61 16.16 1.68
N SER A 209 -17.43 15.16 1.32
CA SER A 209 -17.98 14.22 2.30
C SER A 209 -16.92 13.32 2.93
N LYS A 210 -15.78 13.11 2.26
CA LYS A 210 -14.67 12.30 2.78
C LYS A 210 -14.03 12.87 4.03
N ALA A 211 -14.06 14.17 4.27
CA ALA A 211 -13.43 14.77 5.45
C ALA A 211 -14.10 14.32 6.76
N SER A 212 -15.42 14.14 6.76
CA SER A 212 -16.20 13.72 7.93
C SER A 212 -16.44 12.21 8.02
N ALA A 213 -16.19 11.45 6.94
CA ALA A 213 -16.50 10.03 6.86
C ALA A 213 -15.55 9.10 7.64
N PHE A 214 -14.38 9.57 8.09
CA PHE A 214 -13.37 8.73 8.74
C PHE A 214 -13.45 8.87 10.27
N PRO A 215 -13.98 7.86 10.99
CA PRO A 215 -14.30 7.99 12.41
C PRO A 215 -13.06 7.88 13.31
N ARG A 216 -12.02 7.17 12.87
CA ARG A 216 -10.81 6.97 13.67
C ARG A 216 -9.83 8.11 13.47
N ARG A 217 -9.40 8.71 14.59
CA ARG A 217 -8.64 9.96 14.59
C ARG A 217 -7.31 9.87 15.34
N LEU A 218 -6.35 10.67 14.90
CA LEU A 218 -5.15 11.02 15.63
C LEU A 218 -5.48 12.04 16.71
N SER A 219 -4.81 11.94 17.86
CA SER A 219 -4.93 12.92 18.95
C SER A 219 -4.07 14.17 18.73
N CYS A 220 -3.26 14.21 17.67
CA CYS A 220 -2.50 15.36 17.23
C CYS A 220 -2.56 15.49 15.70
N GLU A 221 -2.16 16.64 15.19
CA GLU A 221 -1.98 16.84 13.75
C GLU A 221 -0.89 15.90 13.20
N ALA A 222 -1.04 15.47 11.94
CA ALA A 222 -0.18 14.45 11.33
C ALA A 222 1.28 14.91 11.15
N ASP A 223 1.49 16.20 10.97
CA ASP A 223 2.81 16.84 10.85
C ASP A 223 3.59 16.85 12.18
N ARG A 224 2.90 16.78 13.32
CA ARG A 224 3.50 16.64 14.66
C ARG A 224 3.94 15.21 14.97
N LEU A 225 3.53 14.20 14.19
CA LEU A 225 3.88 12.79 14.46
C LEU A 225 5.39 12.52 14.59
N PRO A 226 6.29 13.12 13.79
CA PRO A 226 7.72 12.93 13.96
C PRO A 226 8.22 13.40 15.32
N GLU A 227 7.76 14.55 15.79
CA GLU A 227 8.09 15.13 17.10
C GLU A 227 7.50 14.27 18.22
N VAL A 228 6.21 13.93 18.13
CA VAL A 228 5.51 13.09 19.11
C VAL A 228 6.23 11.74 19.27
N ALA A 229 6.60 11.10 18.17
CA ALA A 229 7.31 9.82 18.23
C ALA A 229 8.71 9.96 18.84
N GLN A 230 9.43 11.05 18.56
CA GLN A 230 10.78 11.29 19.08
C GLN A 230 10.79 11.61 20.58
N ARG A 231 9.91 12.50 21.04
CA ARG A 231 9.78 12.82 22.47
C ARG A 231 9.34 11.58 23.27
N GLY A 232 8.49 10.74 22.66
CA GLY A 232 8.02 9.48 23.22
C GLY A 232 9.04 8.32 23.21
N TYR A 233 10.31 8.53 22.83
CA TYR A 233 11.25 7.43 22.60
C TYR A 233 11.48 6.54 23.83
N THR A 234 11.44 7.14 25.03
CA THR A 234 11.62 6.46 26.33
C THR A 234 10.29 6.12 27.02
N SER A 235 9.14 6.33 26.37
CA SER A 235 7.83 6.04 26.95
C SER A 235 7.67 4.57 27.34
N THR A 236 6.99 4.32 28.46
CA THR A 236 6.64 2.97 28.92
C THR A 236 5.60 2.30 28.02
N VAL A 237 4.97 3.02 27.08
CA VAL A 237 4.03 2.45 26.10
C VAL A 237 4.68 1.32 25.29
N TRP A 238 5.99 1.39 25.05
CA TRP A 238 6.72 0.39 24.26
C TRP A 238 6.71 -0.96 24.95
N GLU A 239 7.06 -1.00 26.24
CA GLU A 239 7.09 -2.23 27.04
C GLU A 239 5.68 -2.77 27.26
N ARG A 240 4.73 -1.91 27.66
CA ARG A 240 3.32 -2.30 27.87
C ARG A 240 2.69 -2.92 26.63
N THR A 241 2.95 -2.33 25.46
CA THR A 241 2.38 -2.82 24.20
C THR A 241 3.10 -4.07 23.72
N ALA A 242 4.43 -4.11 23.83
CA ALA A 242 5.23 -5.23 23.37
C ALA A 242 5.05 -6.49 24.23
N ALA A 243 4.65 -6.37 25.50
CA ALA A 243 4.31 -7.50 26.36
C ALA A 243 3.21 -8.40 25.77
N ARG A 244 2.32 -7.86 24.92
CA ARG A 244 1.28 -8.61 24.20
C ARG A 244 1.70 -9.02 22.78
N CYS A 245 2.83 -8.52 22.28
CA CYS A 245 3.24 -8.71 20.89
C CYS A 245 3.89 -10.07 20.68
N TYR A 246 3.28 -10.91 19.84
CA TYR A 246 3.85 -12.20 19.44
C TYR A 246 5.09 -12.10 18.52
N SER A 247 5.52 -10.89 18.12
CA SER A 247 6.63 -10.68 17.18
C SER A 247 6.51 -11.46 15.85
N CYS A 248 5.28 -11.76 15.41
CA CYS A 248 5.01 -12.62 14.25
C CYS A 248 5.18 -11.94 12.87
N GLY A 249 5.43 -10.63 12.82
CA GLY A 249 5.65 -9.90 11.56
C GLY A 249 4.43 -9.69 10.66
N SER A 250 3.22 -10.18 11.01
CA SER A 250 2.00 -10.03 10.17
C SER A 250 1.72 -8.58 9.78
N CYS A 251 2.00 -7.63 10.66
CA CYS A 251 1.83 -6.20 10.41
C CYS A 251 2.82 -5.62 9.38
N ASN A 252 3.99 -6.23 9.16
CA ASN A 252 4.93 -5.86 8.10
C ASN A 252 4.48 -6.40 6.74
N LEU A 253 4.00 -7.65 6.71
CA LEU A 253 3.59 -8.33 5.49
C LEU A 253 2.46 -7.59 4.78
N VAL A 254 1.41 -7.20 5.52
CA VAL A 254 0.22 -6.52 4.95
C VAL A 254 0.40 -5.02 4.69
N CYS A 255 1.49 -4.41 5.19
CA CYS A 255 1.66 -2.96 5.14
C CYS A 255 2.20 -2.51 3.78
N PRO A 256 1.53 -1.57 3.08
CA PRO A 256 1.92 -1.14 1.73
C PRO A 256 3.26 -0.39 1.71
N THR A 257 3.67 0.21 2.83
CA THR A 257 4.91 0.99 2.95
C THR A 257 6.07 0.20 3.59
N CYS A 258 5.94 -1.13 3.75
CA CYS A 258 7.03 -1.97 4.25
C CYS A 258 7.78 -2.64 3.08
N TYR A 259 9.09 -2.46 3.06
CA TYR A 259 10.02 -2.87 2.01
C TYR A 259 11.27 -3.59 2.56
N CYS A 260 11.18 -4.15 3.77
CA CYS A 260 12.28 -4.95 4.32
C CYS A 260 12.35 -6.30 3.60
N PHE A 261 13.55 -6.75 3.29
CA PHE A 261 13.82 -8.07 2.71
C PHE A 261 15.13 -8.63 3.22
N ASN A 262 15.29 -9.93 3.03
CA ASN A 262 16.53 -10.65 3.16
C ASN A 262 17.00 -11.16 1.78
N LEU A 263 18.28 -11.49 1.68
CA LEU A 263 18.88 -12.14 0.52
C LEU A 263 19.42 -13.50 0.96
N ARG A 264 19.07 -14.54 0.21
CA ARG A 264 19.64 -15.88 0.36
C ARG A 264 20.17 -16.37 -0.98
N ASP A 265 21.25 -17.13 -0.93
CA ASP A 265 21.78 -17.83 -2.10
C ASP A 265 21.39 -19.31 -1.99
N GLU A 266 20.71 -19.80 -3.02
CA GLU A 266 20.36 -21.21 -3.18
C GLU A 266 21.36 -21.85 -4.14
N VAL A 267 22.12 -22.83 -3.66
CA VAL A 267 23.21 -23.46 -4.43
C VAL A 267 22.81 -24.90 -4.76
N SER A 268 23.08 -25.32 -6.00
CA SER A 268 22.91 -26.71 -6.43
C SER A 268 23.79 -27.65 -5.61
N LEU A 269 23.36 -28.91 -5.43
CA LEU A 269 24.11 -29.90 -4.66
C LEU A 269 25.52 -30.17 -5.21
N ASP A 270 25.72 -30.00 -6.52
CA ASP A 270 27.03 -30.15 -7.16
C ASP A 270 27.91 -28.89 -7.05
N GLY A 271 27.37 -27.80 -6.47
CA GLY A 271 28.05 -26.52 -6.27
C GLY A 271 28.38 -25.78 -7.57
N LYS A 272 27.78 -26.16 -8.71
CA LYS A 272 28.08 -25.58 -10.02
C LYS A 272 27.09 -24.51 -10.44
N SER A 273 25.92 -24.42 -9.84
CA SER A 273 24.94 -23.39 -10.16
C SER A 273 24.13 -22.98 -8.95
N GLY A 274 23.34 -21.93 -9.11
CA GLY A 274 22.46 -21.46 -8.07
C GLY A 274 21.70 -20.20 -8.44
N ALA A 275 20.98 -19.67 -7.47
CA ALA A 275 20.19 -18.46 -7.60
C ALA A 275 20.37 -17.58 -6.36
N ARG A 276 20.39 -16.26 -6.58
CA ARG A 276 20.22 -15.29 -5.51
C ARG A 276 18.76 -14.92 -5.43
N VAL A 277 18.16 -15.24 -4.30
CA VAL A 277 16.74 -15.04 -4.03
C VAL A 277 16.58 -13.94 -2.98
N ARG A 278 15.66 -13.03 -3.26
CA ARG A 278 15.16 -12.02 -2.34
C ARG A 278 13.85 -12.51 -1.73
N GLU A 279 13.73 -12.44 -0.42
CA GLU A 279 12.50 -12.80 0.29
C GLU A 279 12.08 -11.67 1.23
N TRP A 280 10.77 -11.45 1.40
CA TRP A 280 10.28 -10.50 2.38
C TRP A 280 10.74 -10.85 3.78
N ASP A 281 11.20 -9.83 4.49
CA ASP A 281 11.59 -9.90 5.89
C ASP A 281 10.99 -8.70 6.62
N GLY A 282 11.14 -8.60 7.93
CA GLY A 282 10.46 -7.59 8.72
C GLY A 282 11.22 -7.20 9.97
N CYS A 283 11.27 -5.89 10.22
CA CYS A 283 11.84 -5.33 11.45
C CYS A 283 11.17 -5.78 12.76
N GLN A 284 10.05 -6.52 12.71
CA GLN A 284 9.43 -7.15 13.88
C GLN A 284 9.94 -8.56 14.16
N LEU A 285 10.55 -9.22 13.18
CA LEU A 285 11.17 -10.53 13.34
C LEU A 285 12.50 -10.37 14.08
N ARG A 286 12.81 -11.31 14.97
CA ARG A 286 14.00 -11.23 15.84
C ARG A 286 15.27 -11.35 15.00
N GLU A 287 15.23 -12.23 14.01
CA GLU A 287 16.32 -12.64 13.14
C GLU A 287 16.78 -11.48 12.24
N PHE A 288 15.87 -10.58 11.85
CA PHE A 288 16.17 -9.44 10.96
C PHE A 288 17.25 -8.48 11.48
N ALA A 289 17.48 -8.44 12.79
CA ALA A 289 18.49 -7.58 13.42
C ALA A 289 19.72 -8.36 13.92
N VAL A 290 19.80 -9.66 13.63
CA VAL A 290 20.97 -10.49 13.94
C VAL A 290 22.04 -10.25 12.89
N VAL A 291 23.27 -10.05 13.33
CA VAL A 291 24.45 -9.89 12.46
C VAL A 291 25.48 -10.99 12.72
N ALA A 292 26.56 -10.98 11.94
CA ALA A 292 27.68 -11.91 12.11
C ALA A 292 28.15 -11.97 13.58
N GLY A 293 28.38 -13.19 14.08
CA GLY A 293 28.69 -13.45 15.49
C GLY A 293 27.47 -13.60 16.41
N GLY A 294 26.24 -13.53 15.87
CA GLY A 294 25.00 -13.75 16.63
C GLY A 294 24.54 -12.54 17.46
N HIS A 295 25.24 -11.41 17.36
CA HIS A 295 24.82 -10.16 18.00
C HIS A 295 23.50 -9.67 17.40
N ASN A 296 22.61 -9.15 18.25
CA ASN A 296 21.32 -8.63 17.83
C ASN A 296 21.10 -7.22 18.37
N PHE A 297 21.02 -6.23 17.48
CA PHE A 297 20.86 -4.83 17.85
C PHE A 297 19.45 -4.45 18.31
N ARG A 298 18.47 -5.36 18.14
CA ARG A 298 17.06 -5.16 18.52
C ARG A 298 16.47 -6.48 19.04
N ALA A 299 17.12 -7.04 20.05
CA ALA A 299 16.76 -8.33 20.61
C ALA A 299 15.40 -8.29 21.33
N ALA A 300 15.04 -7.16 21.96
CA ALA A 300 13.81 -7.04 22.72
C ALA A 300 12.60 -6.72 21.83
N PRO A 301 11.41 -7.32 22.10
CA PRO A 301 10.18 -6.98 21.37
C PRO A 301 9.82 -5.48 21.40
N ALA A 302 10.05 -4.81 22.53
CA ALA A 302 9.80 -3.37 22.68
C ALA A 302 10.66 -2.51 21.75
N GLU A 303 11.93 -2.86 21.57
CA GLU A 303 12.85 -2.16 20.66
C GLU A 303 12.42 -2.32 19.20
N ARG A 304 12.00 -3.53 18.81
CA ARG A 304 11.48 -3.78 17.47
C ARG A 304 10.18 -3.02 17.24
N LEU A 305 9.24 -3.07 18.18
CA LEU A 305 7.98 -2.32 18.10
C LEU A 305 8.24 -0.82 17.96
N ARG A 306 9.07 -0.24 18.84
CA ARG A 306 9.50 1.17 18.76
C ARG A 306 10.11 1.48 17.40
N HIS A 307 11.04 0.65 16.91
CA HIS A 307 11.66 0.85 15.61
C HIS A 307 10.63 0.90 14.47
N ARG A 308 9.63 0.00 14.49
CA ARG A 308 8.53 0.04 13.51
C ARG A 308 7.72 1.32 13.61
N VAL A 309 7.29 1.73 14.81
CA VAL A 309 6.48 2.94 14.96
C VAL A 309 7.27 4.18 14.54
N MET A 310 8.54 4.30 14.96
CA MET A 310 9.43 5.39 14.55
C MET A 310 9.65 5.46 13.04
N ARG A 311 9.82 4.31 12.35
CA ARG A 311 9.86 4.26 10.87
C ARG A 311 8.59 4.87 10.26
N LYS A 312 7.42 4.58 10.84
CA LYS A 312 6.12 4.95 10.29
C LYS A 312 5.72 6.40 10.59
N ALA A 313 6.07 6.89 11.77
CA ALA A 313 5.68 8.22 12.24
C ALA A 313 6.75 9.30 12.01
N SER A 314 8.02 8.93 11.88
CA SER A 314 9.13 9.89 11.92
C SER A 314 10.15 9.66 10.80
N TRP A 315 10.93 8.57 10.87
CA TRP A 315 12.18 8.46 10.10
C TRP A 315 11.98 8.38 8.58
N ILE A 316 10.92 7.75 8.09
CA ILE A 316 10.66 7.71 6.64
C ILE A 316 10.30 9.10 6.13
N ALA A 317 9.42 9.82 6.83
CA ALA A 317 9.03 11.17 6.45
C ALA A 317 10.23 12.12 6.44
N GLN A 318 11.09 12.06 7.46
CA GLN A 318 12.31 12.87 7.52
C GLN A 318 13.30 12.57 6.38
N ARG A 319 13.39 11.32 5.92
CA ARG A 319 14.34 10.92 4.87
C ARG A 319 13.82 11.16 3.45
N THR A 320 12.52 11.02 3.25
CA THR A 320 11.92 10.95 1.90
C THR A 320 10.96 12.09 1.60
N GLY A 321 10.52 12.84 2.61
CA GLY A 321 9.40 13.78 2.52
C GLY A 321 8.03 13.11 2.34
N LEU A 322 7.97 11.78 2.25
CA LEU A 322 6.76 11.00 2.04
C LEU A 322 6.31 10.31 3.34
N PRO A 323 4.99 10.10 3.53
CA PRO A 323 4.48 9.52 4.76
C PRO A 323 4.91 8.05 4.92
N GLY A 324 5.46 7.71 6.09
CA GLY A 324 5.84 6.33 6.42
C GLY A 324 4.63 5.42 6.68
N CYS A 325 3.52 5.98 7.16
CA CYS A 325 2.23 5.35 7.33
C CYS A 325 1.20 5.98 6.39
N VAL A 326 0.31 5.17 5.80
CA VAL A 326 -0.78 5.64 4.94
C VAL A 326 -2.16 5.42 5.57
N GLY A 327 -2.22 5.15 6.88
CA GLY A 327 -3.48 5.06 7.63
C GLY A 327 -4.45 3.97 7.19
N CYS A 328 -4.04 3.00 6.37
CA CYS A 328 -4.94 1.99 5.79
C CYS A 328 -5.53 0.98 6.80
N GLY A 329 -5.07 0.96 8.06
CA GLY A 329 -5.58 0.07 9.10
C GLY A 329 -5.25 -1.43 8.96
N ARG A 330 -4.60 -1.87 7.86
CA ARG A 330 -4.31 -3.30 7.62
C ARG A 330 -3.50 -3.96 8.72
N CYS A 331 -2.50 -3.27 9.25
CA CYS A 331 -1.65 -3.82 10.31
C CYS A 331 -2.42 -4.08 11.60
N ASP A 332 -3.37 -3.20 11.92
CA ASP A 332 -4.23 -3.31 13.11
C ASP A 332 -5.17 -4.50 12.94
N ARG A 333 -5.81 -4.61 11.77
CA ARG A 333 -6.71 -5.72 11.43
C ARG A 333 -5.98 -7.07 11.46
N ALA A 334 -4.78 -7.14 10.90
CA ALA A 334 -3.98 -8.37 10.82
C ALA A 334 -3.35 -8.76 12.16
N CYS A 335 -3.32 -7.87 13.15
CA CYS A 335 -2.70 -8.14 14.43
C CYS A 335 -3.56 -9.08 15.28
N THR A 336 -3.06 -10.29 15.53
CA THR A 336 -3.69 -11.26 16.43
C THR A 336 -3.78 -10.75 17.87
N ALA A 337 -2.81 -9.96 18.31
CA ALA A 337 -2.76 -9.34 19.63
C ALA A 337 -3.55 -8.02 19.74
N LYS A 338 -4.25 -7.58 18.67
CA LYS A 338 -5.03 -6.34 18.62
C LYS A 338 -4.21 -5.09 19.00
N ILE A 339 -2.96 -5.03 18.53
CA ILE A 339 -2.11 -3.84 18.64
C ILE A 339 -2.49 -2.87 17.54
N SER A 340 -2.76 -1.62 17.91
CA SER A 340 -3.11 -0.54 16.99
C SER A 340 -1.98 0.47 16.90
N LEU A 341 -1.58 0.81 15.67
CA LEU A 341 -0.56 1.84 15.45
C LEU A 341 -1.07 3.22 15.90
N VAL A 342 -2.32 3.55 15.56
CA VAL A 342 -2.90 4.86 15.91
C VAL A 342 -3.11 5.01 17.41
N GLU A 343 -3.44 3.95 18.16
CA GLU A 343 -3.54 4.05 19.63
C GLU A 343 -2.18 4.27 20.30
N ILE A 344 -1.10 3.69 19.76
CA ILE A 344 0.25 3.96 20.26
C ILE A 344 0.58 5.43 20.04
N LEU A 345 0.36 5.96 18.84
CA LEU A 345 0.63 7.37 18.52
C LEU A 345 -0.21 8.32 19.38
N ASN A 346 -1.50 8.02 19.57
CA ASN A 346 -2.39 8.81 20.40
C ASN A 346 -1.99 8.79 21.87
N THR A 347 -1.52 7.65 22.37
CA THR A 347 -0.98 7.56 23.73
C THR A 347 0.26 8.43 23.90
N LEU A 348 1.19 8.38 22.95
CA LEU A 348 2.39 9.22 22.97
C LEU A 348 2.06 10.72 22.90
N ALA A 349 1.08 11.11 22.09
CA ALA A 349 0.64 12.50 22.00
C ALA A 349 0.06 12.99 23.34
N ARG A 350 -0.84 12.20 23.95
CA ARG A 350 -1.44 12.55 25.25
C ARG A 350 -0.44 12.63 26.39
N GLU A 351 0.55 11.73 26.44
CA GLU A 351 1.63 11.78 27.44
C GLU A 351 2.35 13.14 27.41
N GLN A 352 2.53 13.74 26.22
CA GLN A 352 3.21 15.02 26.06
C GLN A 352 2.36 16.23 26.44
N ASP A 353 1.06 16.20 26.14
CA ASP A 353 0.14 17.27 26.51
C ASP A 353 0.03 17.38 28.05
N HIS A 354 0.10 16.24 28.77
CA HIS A 354 0.14 16.22 30.23
C HIS A 354 1.45 16.78 30.81
N ASP A 355 2.59 16.47 30.19
CA ASP A 355 3.87 17.03 30.60
C ASP A 355 3.91 18.56 30.44
N HIS A 356 3.20 19.11 29.44
CA HIS A 356 3.12 20.57 29.23
C HIS A 356 2.18 21.26 30.23
N ALA A 357 1.09 20.60 30.64
CA ALA A 357 0.16 21.12 31.63
C ALA A 357 0.71 21.09 33.08
N GLY A 358 1.65 20.20 33.39
CA GLY A 358 2.28 20.10 34.71
C GLY A 358 3.47 21.05 34.97
N HIS A 359 3.94 21.75 33.94
CA HIS A 359 5.06 22.70 34.01
C HIS A 359 4.64 24.16 33.73
N SER A 360 3.33 24.44 33.66
CA SER A 360 2.77 25.79 33.48
C SER A 360 2.28 26.38 34.80
#